data_AF-A0A0F2PMT6-F1
#
_entry.id   AF-A0A0F2PMT6-F1
#
_cell.length_a   1.000
_cell.length_b   1.000
_cell.length_c   1.000
_cell.angle_alpha   90.00
_cell.angle_beta   90.00
_cell.angle_gamma   90.00
#
_symmetry.space_group_name_H-M   'P 1'
#
loop_
_entity.id
_entity.type
_entity.pdbx_description
1 polymer ?
#
loop_
_entity_poly.entity_id
_entity_poly.type
_entity_poly.pdbx_seq_one_letter_code
_entity_poly.pdbx_strand_id
1 'polypeptide(L)'
;MSFAPAGLVTGIGSLPFTEPEPALPLIFNNMPEIPHWPQLPQRGQREGFVFQFLSPLVNMGLLSLNQGNAVFETENPSWPERLADFYTSYLQAESGDELSLDAFALPREAAAGFFAFTDYVRQNKPSGVLYYKGHLAGPLTIGFQIKDARGNLAYYQEQLKDVLIKTLAMHARWQARELAALGRPAIIFLDEPAIGACGTSTHITITREMVINDINAIFDQIHQAGAMAGVHSCDAIDWSILYESDLEIVNLDVYSFADSLLPFAREMKKYLQRGGTVAWGIVPTNDSAFSESPGSLLERLEGIWGELGQRGIARELLLSQSIITPACGTGLLEPDLAGRIYILAGQVGDMVKELAGK
;
A
#
# COMPACT_ATOMS: atom_id res chain seq x y z
N MET A 1 15.79 -9.40 -13.71
CA MET A 1 15.94 -8.07 -14.34
C MET A 1 15.87 -7.05 -13.22
N SER A 2 16.75 -6.05 -13.16
CA SER A 2 16.64 -5.03 -12.11
C SER A 2 15.45 -4.11 -12.42
N PHE A 3 14.57 -3.92 -11.45
CA PHE A 3 13.46 -2.96 -11.55
C PHE A 3 14.04 -1.54 -11.57
N ALA A 4 13.88 -0.84 -12.69
CA ALA A 4 14.40 0.52 -12.89
C ALA A 4 13.28 1.41 -13.44
N PRO A 5 12.37 1.89 -12.57
CA PRO A 5 11.19 2.64 -13.00
C PRO A 5 11.56 3.94 -13.72
N ALA A 6 12.45 4.74 -13.15
CA ALA A 6 12.90 6.02 -13.71
C ALA A 6 11.75 6.96 -14.14
N GLY A 7 10.88 7.30 -13.17
CA GLY A 7 9.77 8.24 -13.38
C GLY A 7 8.44 7.59 -13.74
N LEU A 8 8.30 6.26 -13.61
CA LEU A 8 6.97 5.63 -13.69
C LEU A 8 6.03 6.22 -12.64
N VAL A 9 4.73 6.26 -12.95
CA VAL A 9 3.72 6.92 -12.10
C VAL A 9 2.71 5.90 -11.59
N THR A 10 2.35 6.01 -10.32
CA THR A 10 1.21 5.29 -9.75
C THR A 10 0.53 6.11 -8.65
N GLY A 11 -0.62 5.63 -8.16
CA GLY A 11 -1.41 6.26 -7.12
C GLY A 11 -1.38 5.44 -5.83
N ILE A 12 -1.89 6.00 -4.72
CA ILE A 12 -1.96 5.27 -3.45
C ILE A 12 -3.06 4.19 -3.50
N GLY A 13 -4.24 4.52 -4.01
CA GLY A 13 -5.32 3.55 -4.20
C GLY A 13 -6.70 4.18 -4.07
N SER A 14 -6.89 4.98 -3.01
CA SER A 14 -8.18 5.58 -2.70
C SER A 14 -8.53 6.77 -3.61
N LEU A 15 -9.77 6.78 -4.10
CA LEU A 15 -10.32 7.80 -4.99
C LEU A 15 -11.72 8.26 -4.53
N PRO A 16 -12.11 9.51 -4.79
CA PRO A 16 -13.32 10.11 -4.22
C PRO A 16 -14.59 9.81 -5.04
N PHE A 17 -14.67 8.62 -5.61
CA PHE A 17 -15.83 8.22 -6.42
C PHE A 17 -16.69 7.24 -5.64
N THR A 18 -18.01 7.33 -5.86
CA THR A 18 -18.97 6.35 -5.36
C THR A 18 -19.22 5.24 -6.36
N GLU A 19 -18.79 5.36 -7.61
CA GLU A 19 -18.87 4.30 -8.63
C GLU A 19 -17.48 4.11 -9.26
N PRO A 20 -17.15 2.90 -9.74
CA PRO A 20 -15.83 2.63 -10.31
C PRO A 20 -15.60 3.25 -11.69
N GLU A 21 -16.65 3.47 -12.49
CA GLU A 21 -16.53 3.88 -13.89
C GLU A 21 -15.77 5.20 -14.09
N PRO A 22 -15.96 6.26 -13.28
CA PRO A 22 -15.19 7.51 -13.40
C PRO A 22 -13.71 7.35 -12.98
N ALA A 23 -13.42 6.38 -12.11
CA ALA A 23 -12.08 6.16 -11.58
C ALA A 23 -11.15 5.56 -12.63
N LEU A 24 -11.66 4.64 -13.46
CA LEU A 24 -10.84 3.89 -14.41
C LEU A 24 -10.17 4.79 -15.47
N PRO A 25 -10.88 5.68 -16.19
CA PRO A 25 -10.23 6.61 -17.13
C PRO A 25 -9.21 7.51 -16.43
N LEU A 26 -9.49 7.98 -15.21
CA LEU A 26 -8.56 8.81 -14.46
C LEU A 26 -7.23 8.08 -14.22
N ILE A 27 -7.29 6.82 -13.80
CA ILE A 27 -6.11 5.98 -13.57
C ILE A 27 -5.38 5.69 -14.88
N PHE A 28 -6.06 5.11 -15.87
CA PHE A 28 -5.39 4.65 -17.09
C PHE A 28 -4.86 5.80 -17.97
N ASN A 29 -5.43 7.00 -17.89
CA ASN A 29 -4.93 8.16 -18.64
C ASN A 29 -3.69 8.80 -18.00
N ASN A 30 -3.51 8.68 -16.68
CA ASN A 30 -2.44 9.39 -15.96
C ASN A 30 -1.36 8.46 -15.39
N MET A 31 -1.63 7.15 -15.31
CA MET A 31 -0.74 6.14 -14.74
C MET A 31 -0.72 4.87 -15.62
N PRO A 32 -0.47 5.00 -16.94
CA PRO A 32 -0.67 3.89 -17.88
C PRO A 32 0.30 2.72 -17.66
N GLU A 33 1.51 2.94 -17.12
CA GLU A 33 2.49 1.87 -16.91
C GLU A 33 2.30 1.09 -15.61
N ILE A 34 1.82 1.74 -14.55
CA ILE A 34 1.54 1.12 -13.23
C ILE A 34 0.12 1.53 -12.75
N PRO A 35 -0.94 1.17 -13.47
CA PRO A 35 -2.30 1.43 -13.04
C PRO A 35 -2.61 0.63 -11.77
N HIS A 36 -3.27 1.27 -10.81
CA HIS A 36 -3.78 0.64 -9.60
C HIS A 36 -5.29 0.41 -9.72
N TRP A 37 -5.84 -0.57 -8.99
CA TRP A 37 -7.29 -0.63 -8.85
C TRP A 37 -7.79 0.50 -7.92
N PRO A 38 -9.00 1.04 -8.13
CA PRO A 38 -9.53 2.13 -7.31
C PRO A 38 -10.18 1.60 -6.03
N GLN A 39 -9.72 2.05 -4.86
CA GLN A 39 -10.47 1.89 -3.61
C GLN A 39 -11.47 3.04 -3.46
N LEU A 40 -12.73 2.73 -3.15
CA LEU A 40 -13.85 3.68 -3.20
C LEU A 40 -14.47 3.87 -1.80
N PRO A 41 -13.76 4.51 -0.85
CA PRO A 41 -14.21 4.60 0.55
C PRO A 41 -15.55 5.33 0.73
N GLN A 42 -15.96 6.17 -0.24
CA GLN A 42 -17.25 6.87 -0.20
C GLN A 42 -18.46 5.96 -0.48
N ARG A 43 -18.26 4.71 -0.92
CA ARG A 43 -19.33 3.71 -1.10
C ARG A 43 -19.90 3.18 0.21
N GLY A 44 -19.18 3.37 1.31
CA GLY A 44 -19.60 2.98 2.65
C GLY A 44 -18.53 2.22 3.41
N GLN A 45 -18.85 1.85 4.65
CA GLN A 45 -17.89 1.28 5.61
C GLN A 45 -17.17 0.02 5.10
N ARG A 46 -17.83 -0.79 4.25
CA ARG A 46 -17.25 -2.02 3.69
C ARG A 46 -16.07 -1.76 2.75
N GLU A 47 -16.06 -0.63 2.05
CA GLU A 47 -14.94 -0.20 1.20
C GLU A 47 -14.00 0.78 1.95
N GLY A 48 -14.23 0.95 3.26
CA GLY A 48 -13.37 1.75 4.12
C GLY A 48 -11.99 1.12 4.27
N PHE A 49 -11.00 1.99 4.47
CA PHE A 49 -9.58 1.66 4.48
C PHE A 49 -9.18 0.45 5.35
N VAL A 50 -9.83 0.28 6.51
CA VAL A 50 -9.52 -0.82 7.43
C VAL A 50 -10.40 -2.06 7.17
N PHE A 51 -11.71 -1.87 7.00
CA PHE A 51 -12.66 -2.98 7.00
C PHE A 51 -12.64 -3.82 5.73
N GLN A 52 -12.27 -3.21 4.60
CA GLN A 52 -12.23 -3.90 3.30
C GLN A 52 -11.40 -5.19 3.35
N PHE A 53 -10.27 -5.14 4.05
CA PHE A 53 -9.29 -6.23 4.12
C PHE A 53 -9.58 -7.25 5.24
N LEU A 54 -10.62 -7.02 6.05
CA LEU A 54 -10.98 -7.86 7.20
C LEU A 54 -12.14 -8.82 6.92
N SER A 55 -12.70 -8.75 5.72
CA SER A 55 -13.80 -9.61 5.28
C SER A 55 -13.57 -11.12 5.51
N PRO A 56 -12.37 -11.68 5.32
CA PRO A 56 -12.11 -13.09 5.63
C PRO A 56 -12.39 -13.45 7.09
N LEU A 57 -11.98 -12.60 8.04
CA LEU A 57 -12.21 -12.82 9.46
C LEU A 57 -13.68 -12.70 9.84
N VAL A 58 -14.41 -11.82 9.16
CA VAL A 58 -15.88 -11.70 9.32
C VAL A 58 -16.58 -12.96 8.81
N ASN A 59 -16.19 -13.45 7.63
CA ASN A 59 -16.76 -14.65 7.02
C ASN A 59 -16.50 -15.91 7.85
N MET A 60 -15.32 -16.01 8.47
CA MET A 60 -14.97 -17.10 9.39
C MET A 60 -15.54 -16.91 10.80
N GLY A 61 -16.28 -15.82 11.05
CA GLY A 61 -16.91 -15.53 12.33
C GLY A 61 -15.94 -15.22 13.47
N LEU A 62 -14.68 -14.87 13.17
CA LEU A 62 -13.69 -14.43 14.15
C LEU A 62 -13.84 -12.94 14.48
N LEU A 63 -14.40 -12.17 13.55
CA LEU A 63 -14.57 -10.73 13.68
C LEU A 63 -16.04 -10.34 13.46
N SER A 64 -16.57 -9.46 14.28
CA SER A 64 -17.86 -8.80 14.02
C SER A 64 -17.68 -7.31 13.73
N LEU A 65 -18.59 -6.79 12.91
CA LEU A 65 -18.67 -5.37 12.58
C LEU A 65 -19.91 -4.78 13.26
N ASN A 66 -19.70 -4.03 14.34
CA ASN A 66 -20.75 -3.42 15.15
C ASN A 66 -20.71 -1.89 15.02
N GLN A 67 -21.69 -1.31 14.31
CA GLN A 67 -21.82 0.15 14.14
C GLN A 67 -20.52 0.85 13.70
N GLY A 68 -19.74 0.20 12.83
CA GLY A 68 -18.46 0.73 12.35
C GLY A 68 -17.25 0.45 13.25
N ASN A 69 -17.38 -0.42 14.25
CA ASN A 69 -16.25 -0.95 15.02
C ASN A 69 -16.04 -2.44 14.73
N ALA A 70 -14.80 -2.84 14.48
CA ALA A 70 -14.40 -4.24 14.39
C ALA A 70 -14.01 -4.78 15.76
N VAL A 71 -14.60 -5.91 16.15
CA VAL A 71 -14.31 -6.58 17.42
C VAL A 71 -14.05 -8.06 17.17
N PHE A 72 -12.94 -8.58 17.72
CA PHE A 72 -12.69 -10.01 17.75
C PHE A 72 -13.65 -10.68 18.75
N GLU A 73 -14.31 -11.73 18.29
CA GLU A 73 -15.33 -12.49 19.02
C GLU A 73 -14.72 -13.48 20.03
N THR A 74 -13.71 -13.06 20.79
CA THR A 74 -12.91 -13.93 21.67
C THR A 74 -13.69 -14.59 22.80
N GLU A 75 -14.84 -14.03 23.18
CA GLU A 75 -15.72 -14.55 24.22
C GLU A 75 -16.86 -15.42 23.64
N ASN A 76 -16.90 -15.60 22.32
CA ASN A 76 -17.88 -16.47 21.68
C ASN A 76 -17.57 -17.96 22.00
N PRO A 77 -18.55 -18.78 22.42
CA PRO A 77 -18.32 -20.19 22.71
C PRO A 77 -17.72 -21.00 21.54
N SER A 78 -17.95 -20.55 20.30
CA SER A 78 -17.41 -21.18 19.08
C SER A 78 -16.01 -20.67 18.70
N TRP A 79 -15.41 -19.73 19.46
CA TRP A 79 -14.10 -19.15 19.15
C TRP A 79 -13.00 -20.20 18.95
N PRO A 80 -12.84 -21.22 19.82
CA PRO A 80 -11.78 -22.22 19.63
C PRO A 80 -11.92 -23.01 18.32
N GLU A 81 -13.14 -23.35 17.94
CA GLU A 81 -13.44 -24.07 16.69
C GLU A 81 -13.15 -23.20 15.47
N ARG A 82 -13.69 -21.97 15.45
CA ARG A 82 -13.46 -21.01 14.36
C ARG A 82 -11.98 -20.66 14.18
N LEU A 83 -11.24 -20.57 15.28
CA LEU A 83 -9.81 -20.31 15.25
C LEU A 83 -9.04 -21.51 14.66
N ALA A 84 -9.43 -22.74 15.00
CA ALA A 84 -8.84 -23.94 14.41
C ALA A 84 -9.14 -24.04 12.90
N ASP A 85 -10.36 -23.70 12.48
CA ASP A 85 -10.76 -23.66 11.07
C ASP A 85 -9.97 -22.59 10.28
N PHE A 86 -9.76 -21.43 10.89
CA PHE A 86 -8.90 -20.38 10.33
C PHE A 86 -7.48 -20.88 10.08
N TYR A 87 -6.84 -21.47 11.10
CA TYR A 87 -5.47 -21.98 10.95
C TYR A 87 -5.39 -23.13 9.95
N THR A 88 -6.41 -23.98 9.89
CA THR A 88 -6.50 -25.04 8.87
C THR A 88 -6.53 -24.44 7.46
N SER A 89 -7.40 -23.46 7.23
CA SER A 89 -7.51 -22.76 5.95
C SER A 89 -6.22 -22.01 5.59
N TYR A 90 -5.60 -21.34 6.56
CA TYR A 90 -4.31 -20.66 6.40
C TYR A 90 -3.20 -21.64 5.99
N LEU A 91 -3.03 -22.74 6.72
CA LEU A 91 -1.97 -23.72 6.44
C LEU A 91 -2.15 -24.36 5.07
N GLN A 92 -3.40 -24.62 4.66
CA GLN A 92 -3.71 -25.12 3.31
C GLN A 92 -3.34 -24.08 2.24
N ALA A 93 -3.76 -22.82 2.41
CA ALA A 93 -3.43 -21.74 1.48
C ALA A 93 -1.91 -21.49 1.38
N GLU A 94 -1.21 -21.46 2.51
CA GLU A 94 0.24 -21.30 2.60
C GLU A 94 0.98 -22.43 1.85
N SER A 95 0.48 -23.66 1.98
CA SER A 95 1.01 -24.84 1.26
C SER A 95 0.77 -24.83 -0.26
N GLY A 96 0.03 -23.85 -0.77
CA GLY A 96 -0.26 -23.67 -2.19
C GLY A 96 -1.63 -24.17 -2.65
N ASP A 97 -2.56 -24.44 -1.74
CA ASP A 97 -3.95 -24.74 -2.12
C ASP A 97 -4.70 -23.46 -2.51
N GLU A 98 -4.94 -23.31 -3.81
CA GLU A 98 -5.57 -22.11 -4.39
C GLU A 98 -7.02 -21.92 -3.94
N LEU A 99 -7.76 -23.00 -3.65
CA LEU A 99 -9.13 -22.93 -3.15
C LEU A 99 -9.18 -22.38 -1.72
N SER A 100 -8.24 -22.79 -0.88
CA SER A 100 -8.10 -22.24 0.47
C SER A 100 -7.64 -20.78 0.45
N LEU A 101 -6.82 -20.40 -0.54
CA LEU A 101 -6.44 -19.00 -0.73
C LEU A 101 -7.66 -18.11 -1.07
N ASP A 102 -8.64 -18.63 -1.82
CA ASP A 102 -9.88 -17.91 -2.13
C ASP A 102 -10.74 -17.60 -0.89
N ALA A 103 -10.56 -18.32 0.22
CA ALA A 103 -11.20 -17.98 1.49
C ALA A 103 -10.75 -16.61 2.04
N PHE A 104 -9.61 -16.10 1.56
CA PHE A 104 -9.04 -14.80 1.91
C PHE A 104 -9.31 -13.70 0.88
N ALA A 105 -10.16 -13.95 -0.13
CA ALA A 105 -10.46 -13.01 -1.21
C ALA A 105 -11.17 -11.72 -0.74
N LEU A 106 -11.05 -10.65 -1.56
CA LEU A 106 -11.95 -9.49 -1.45
C LEU A 106 -13.37 -9.90 -1.86
N PRO A 107 -14.41 -9.66 -1.04
CA PRO A 107 -15.78 -9.89 -1.48
C PRO A 107 -16.22 -8.79 -2.45
N ARG A 108 -17.05 -9.16 -3.43
CA ARG A 108 -17.48 -8.25 -4.52
C ARG A 108 -18.18 -7.00 -4.01
N GLU A 109 -18.95 -7.14 -2.94
CA GLU A 109 -19.67 -6.06 -2.27
C GLU A 109 -18.78 -5.10 -1.47
N ALA A 110 -17.53 -5.46 -1.18
CA ALA A 110 -16.59 -4.63 -0.45
C ALA A 110 -15.40 -4.16 -1.31
N ALA A 111 -15.37 -4.49 -2.60
CA ALA A 111 -14.28 -4.13 -3.50
C ALA A 111 -14.75 -3.91 -4.93
N ALA A 112 -15.83 -3.12 -5.11
CA ALA A 112 -16.41 -2.87 -6.42
C ALA A 112 -15.37 -2.35 -7.42
N GLY A 113 -14.47 -1.49 -6.96
CA GLY A 113 -13.36 -0.97 -7.77
C GLY A 113 -12.35 -2.02 -8.22
N PHE A 114 -11.99 -2.99 -7.37
CA PHE A 114 -11.10 -4.09 -7.75
C PHE A 114 -11.69 -4.92 -8.89
N PHE A 115 -12.95 -5.34 -8.76
CA PHE A 115 -13.59 -6.16 -9.77
C PHE A 115 -13.81 -5.40 -11.08
N ALA A 116 -14.28 -4.14 -11.01
CA ALA A 116 -14.42 -3.28 -12.17
C ALA A 116 -13.09 -3.06 -12.90
N PHE A 117 -11.99 -2.88 -12.16
CA PHE A 117 -10.64 -2.78 -12.71
C PHE A 117 -10.22 -4.05 -13.46
N THR A 118 -10.37 -5.22 -12.83
CA THR A 118 -9.98 -6.49 -13.46
C THR A 118 -10.82 -6.79 -14.70
N ASP A 119 -12.12 -6.50 -14.66
CA ASP A 119 -13.03 -6.68 -15.79
C ASP A 119 -12.69 -5.72 -16.94
N TYR A 120 -12.39 -4.45 -16.62
CA TYR A 120 -11.93 -3.47 -17.59
C TYR A 120 -10.65 -3.92 -18.30
N VAL A 121 -9.66 -4.41 -17.55
CA VAL A 121 -8.39 -4.89 -18.12
C VAL A 121 -8.60 -6.09 -19.03
N ARG A 122 -9.40 -7.08 -18.60
CA ARG A 122 -9.70 -8.28 -19.42
C ARG A 122 -10.40 -7.93 -20.73
N GLN A 123 -11.33 -6.97 -20.69
CA GLN A 123 -12.11 -6.55 -21.85
C GLN A 123 -11.32 -5.66 -22.81
N ASN A 124 -10.58 -4.67 -22.28
CA ASN A 124 -9.96 -3.61 -23.09
C ASN A 124 -8.49 -3.88 -23.42
N LYS A 125 -7.80 -4.73 -22.65
CA LYS A 125 -6.38 -5.08 -22.81
C LYS A 125 -5.48 -3.84 -23.04
N PRO A 126 -5.43 -2.91 -22.07
CA PRO A 126 -4.71 -1.66 -22.23
C PRO A 126 -3.24 -1.89 -22.59
N SER A 127 -2.75 -1.16 -23.59
CA SER A 127 -1.36 -1.20 -24.04
C SER A 127 -0.44 -0.40 -23.13
N GLY A 128 0.85 -0.74 -23.10
CA GLY A 128 1.86 0.03 -22.35
C GLY A 128 1.93 -0.28 -20.85
N VAL A 129 0.99 -1.07 -20.30
CA VAL A 129 1.04 -1.51 -18.91
C VAL A 129 2.26 -2.40 -18.66
N LEU A 130 3.02 -2.07 -17.62
CA LEU A 130 4.17 -2.83 -17.16
C LEU A 130 3.84 -3.65 -15.92
N TYR A 131 3.06 -3.07 -14.99
CA TYR A 131 2.67 -3.68 -13.72
C TYR A 131 1.23 -3.35 -13.37
N TYR A 132 0.58 -4.20 -12.59
CA TYR A 132 -0.69 -3.88 -11.94
C TYR A 132 -0.49 -3.67 -10.45
N LYS A 133 -0.98 -2.54 -9.91
CA LYS A 133 -0.78 -2.21 -8.51
C LYS A 133 -2.01 -2.56 -7.66
N GLY A 134 -1.75 -3.35 -6.65
CA GLY A 134 -2.63 -3.63 -5.54
C GLY A 134 -2.22 -2.92 -4.25
N HIS A 135 -3.08 -2.95 -3.26
CA HIS A 135 -2.83 -2.37 -1.94
C HIS A 135 -3.70 -3.01 -0.86
N LEU A 136 -3.24 -2.90 0.38
CA LEU A 136 -3.97 -3.23 1.60
C LEU A 136 -3.46 -2.41 2.78
N ALA A 137 -4.30 -2.19 3.79
CA ALA A 137 -3.87 -1.54 5.02
C ALA A 137 -2.97 -2.47 5.86
N GLY A 138 -2.00 -1.88 6.57
CA GLY A 138 -1.00 -2.62 7.31
C GLY A 138 -1.43 -3.18 8.68
N PRO A 139 -0.70 -4.18 9.21
CA PRO A 139 -1.03 -4.87 10.46
C PRO A 139 -1.03 -3.96 11.71
N LEU A 140 -0.17 -2.94 11.80
CA LEU A 140 -0.15 -2.00 12.93
C LEU A 140 -1.37 -1.08 12.85
N THR A 141 -1.60 -0.47 11.68
CA THR A 141 -2.70 0.46 11.45
C THR A 141 -4.04 -0.20 11.73
N ILE A 142 -4.22 -1.43 11.26
CA ILE A 142 -5.42 -2.21 11.54
C ILE A 142 -5.44 -2.67 13.01
N GLY A 143 -4.33 -3.21 13.51
CA GLY A 143 -4.24 -3.80 14.85
C GLY A 143 -4.45 -2.80 15.99
N PHE A 144 -4.19 -1.51 15.77
CA PHE A 144 -4.50 -0.42 16.71
C PHE A 144 -5.94 0.08 16.64
N GLN A 145 -6.71 -0.34 15.64
CA GLN A 145 -8.12 0.04 15.48
C GLN A 145 -9.07 -1.07 15.91
N ILE A 146 -8.68 -2.34 15.76
CA ILE A 146 -9.47 -3.50 16.18
C ILE A 146 -9.23 -3.81 17.65
N LYS A 147 -10.30 -4.21 18.35
CA LYS A 147 -10.25 -4.64 19.76
C LYS A 147 -10.74 -6.07 19.95
N ASP A 148 -10.36 -6.69 21.06
CA ASP A 148 -11.03 -7.86 21.60
C ASP A 148 -12.34 -7.47 22.33
N ALA A 149 -13.12 -8.47 22.76
CA ALA A 149 -14.37 -8.25 23.49
C ALA A 149 -14.18 -7.52 24.85
N ARG A 150 -12.95 -7.42 25.35
CA ARG A 150 -12.60 -6.72 26.61
C ARG A 150 -12.08 -5.30 26.34
N GLY A 151 -11.98 -4.90 25.08
CA GLY A 151 -11.52 -3.57 24.66
C GLY A 151 -10.01 -3.44 24.49
N ASN A 152 -9.24 -4.52 24.59
CA ASN A 152 -7.80 -4.49 24.35
C ASN A 152 -7.52 -4.44 22.85
N LEU A 153 -6.54 -3.64 22.42
CA LEU A 153 -6.16 -3.56 21.01
C LEU A 153 -5.58 -4.89 20.53
N ALA A 154 -5.99 -5.31 19.33
CA ALA A 154 -5.57 -6.59 18.75
C ALA A 154 -4.05 -6.69 18.60
N TYR A 155 -3.37 -5.58 18.28
CA TYR A 155 -1.92 -5.58 18.09
C TYR A 155 -1.12 -5.95 19.36
N TYR A 156 -1.68 -5.75 20.55
CA TYR A 156 -1.01 -6.13 21.81
C TYR A 156 -1.32 -7.57 22.24
N GLN A 157 -2.25 -8.24 21.58
CA GLN A 157 -2.66 -9.60 21.89
C GLN A 157 -2.01 -10.55 20.88
N GLU A 158 -1.02 -11.33 21.31
CA GLU A 158 -0.19 -12.18 20.44
C GLU A 158 -1.01 -13.03 19.45
N GLN A 159 -2.04 -13.73 19.95
CA GLN A 159 -2.92 -14.55 19.11
C GLN A 159 -3.71 -13.72 18.08
N LEU A 160 -4.22 -12.54 18.46
CA LEU A 160 -5.01 -11.71 17.54
C LEU A 160 -4.13 -11.03 16.50
N LYS A 161 -2.93 -10.61 16.91
CA LYS A 161 -1.90 -10.09 16.01
C LYS A 161 -1.49 -11.15 14.97
N ASP A 162 -1.26 -12.38 15.41
CA ASP A 162 -0.92 -13.50 14.52
C ASP A 162 -2.03 -13.80 13.51
N VAL A 163 -3.28 -13.89 13.96
CA VAL A 163 -4.46 -14.05 13.08
C VAL A 163 -4.56 -12.90 12.07
N LEU A 164 -4.36 -11.66 12.52
CA LEU A 164 -4.40 -10.48 11.66
C LEU A 164 -3.31 -10.52 10.58
N ILE A 165 -2.05 -10.73 10.97
CA ILE A 165 -0.91 -10.78 10.03
C ILE A 165 -1.13 -11.89 9.00
N LYS A 166 -1.51 -13.10 9.43
CA LYS A 166 -1.79 -14.24 8.54
C LYS A 166 -2.93 -13.96 7.57
N THR A 167 -3.97 -13.28 8.02
CA THR A 167 -5.07 -12.83 7.15
C THR A 167 -4.55 -11.88 6.07
N LEU A 168 -3.82 -10.84 6.46
CA LEU A 168 -3.31 -9.84 5.52
C LEU A 168 -2.28 -10.44 4.55
N ALA A 169 -1.46 -11.39 5.02
CA ALA A 169 -0.48 -12.09 4.19
C ALA A 169 -1.15 -12.93 3.09
N MET A 170 -2.17 -13.74 3.45
CA MET A 170 -2.95 -14.49 2.46
C MET A 170 -3.74 -13.55 1.54
N HIS A 171 -4.27 -12.45 2.07
CA HIS A 171 -4.97 -11.46 1.27
C HIS A 171 -4.07 -10.80 0.22
N ALA A 172 -2.84 -10.42 0.61
CA ALA A 172 -1.85 -9.85 -0.28
C ALA A 172 -1.43 -10.84 -1.37
N ARG A 173 -1.23 -12.11 -1.01
CA ARG A 173 -0.92 -13.20 -1.95
C ARG A 173 -2.05 -13.42 -2.95
N TRP A 174 -3.29 -13.47 -2.49
CA TRP A 174 -4.48 -13.57 -3.33
C TRP A 174 -4.55 -12.39 -4.32
N GLN A 175 -4.36 -11.17 -3.83
CA GLN A 175 -4.42 -9.97 -4.67
C GLN A 175 -3.30 -9.96 -5.73
N ALA A 176 -2.09 -10.36 -5.34
CA ALA A 176 -0.96 -10.52 -6.27
C ALA A 176 -1.27 -11.54 -7.37
N ARG A 177 -1.84 -12.71 -7.02
CA ARG A 177 -2.25 -13.75 -7.97
C ARG A 177 -3.30 -13.23 -8.96
N GLU A 178 -4.36 -12.60 -8.46
CA GLU A 178 -5.45 -12.09 -9.30
C GLU A 178 -4.98 -11.01 -10.28
N LEU A 179 -4.12 -10.11 -9.83
CA LEU A 179 -3.53 -9.07 -10.69
C LEU A 179 -2.54 -9.66 -11.68
N ALA A 180 -1.72 -10.64 -11.26
CA ALA A 180 -0.79 -11.34 -12.15
C ALA A 180 -1.52 -12.11 -13.27
N ALA A 181 -2.71 -12.66 -12.98
CA ALA A 181 -3.56 -13.35 -13.95
C ALA A 181 -4.07 -12.42 -15.08
N LEU A 182 -3.94 -11.09 -14.94
CA LEU A 182 -4.22 -10.13 -16.01
C LEU A 182 -3.09 -10.05 -17.05
N GLY A 183 -1.99 -10.79 -16.86
CA GLY A 183 -0.91 -10.94 -17.82
C GLY A 183 0.27 -9.99 -17.61
N ARG A 184 0.34 -9.30 -16.47
CA ARG A 184 1.47 -8.44 -16.06
C ARG A 184 1.83 -8.71 -14.60
N PRO A 185 3.09 -8.54 -14.19
CA PRO A 185 3.48 -8.68 -12.79
C PRO A 185 2.71 -7.71 -11.88
N ALA A 186 2.47 -8.13 -10.64
CA ALA A 186 1.79 -7.31 -9.65
C ALA A 186 2.77 -6.58 -8.71
N ILE A 187 2.31 -5.46 -8.16
CA ILE A 187 2.96 -4.72 -7.07
C ILE A 187 1.93 -4.57 -5.97
N ILE A 188 2.19 -5.01 -4.75
CA ILE A 188 1.24 -4.90 -3.63
C ILE A 188 1.79 -3.94 -2.59
N PHE A 189 1.07 -2.85 -2.33
CA PHE A 189 1.44 -1.87 -1.31
C PHE A 189 0.75 -2.15 0.02
N LEU A 190 1.52 -2.07 1.09
CA LEU A 190 1.02 -2.02 2.45
C LEU A 190 0.92 -0.55 2.89
N ASP A 191 -0.29 -0.05 3.11
CA ASP A 191 -0.51 1.31 3.61
C ASP A 191 -0.46 1.29 5.14
N GLU A 192 0.66 1.75 5.69
CA GLU A 192 1.03 1.54 7.10
C GLU A 192 1.56 2.83 7.77
N PRO A 193 0.73 3.87 7.93
CA PRO A 193 1.13 5.09 8.65
C PRO A 193 1.44 4.84 10.14
N ALA A 194 0.87 3.78 10.75
CA ALA A 194 1.04 3.51 12.18
C ALA A 194 2.45 3.01 12.58
N ILE A 195 3.36 2.77 11.63
CA ILE A 195 4.79 2.54 11.95
C ILE A 195 5.37 3.70 12.75
N GLY A 196 4.88 4.93 12.55
CA GLY A 196 5.30 6.10 13.33
C GLY A 196 5.05 5.98 14.84
N ALA A 197 4.17 5.07 15.28
CA ALA A 197 3.95 4.80 16.68
C ALA A 197 5.12 4.01 17.32
N CYS A 198 5.91 3.28 16.54
CA CYS A 198 7.02 2.47 17.04
C CYS A 198 8.03 3.33 17.83
N GLY A 199 8.34 2.92 19.06
CA GLY A 199 9.29 3.63 19.92
C GLY A 199 8.77 4.93 20.55
N THR A 200 7.50 5.28 20.36
CA THR A 200 6.88 6.42 21.05
C THR A 200 6.54 6.09 22.51
N SER A 201 6.42 7.12 23.36
CA SER A 201 6.10 6.93 24.80
C SER A 201 4.74 6.26 25.03
N THR A 202 3.80 6.39 24.10
CA THR A 202 2.48 5.75 24.15
C THR A 202 2.48 4.31 23.65
N HIS A 203 3.57 3.84 23.03
CA HIS A 203 3.70 2.51 22.42
C HIS A 203 5.09 1.89 22.69
N ILE A 204 5.62 2.09 23.89
CA ILE A 204 7.01 1.72 24.24
C ILE A 204 7.32 0.21 24.15
N THR A 205 6.29 -0.64 24.23
CA THR A 205 6.43 -2.09 24.12
C THR A 205 6.60 -2.56 22.68
N ILE A 206 6.40 -1.69 21.69
CA ILE A 206 6.51 -2.01 20.27
C ILE A 206 7.93 -1.71 19.83
N THR A 207 8.66 -2.80 19.54
CA THR A 207 10.05 -2.72 19.11
C THR A 207 10.14 -2.71 17.59
N ARG A 208 11.22 -2.10 17.08
CA ARG A 208 11.58 -2.14 15.67
C ARG A 208 11.57 -3.56 15.09
N GLU A 209 12.18 -4.51 15.79
CA GLU A 209 12.31 -5.89 15.34
C GLU A 209 10.94 -6.56 15.18
N MET A 210 10.02 -6.30 16.11
CA MET A 210 8.64 -6.79 16.00
C MET A 210 7.96 -6.24 14.74
N VAL A 211 8.09 -4.93 14.48
CA VAL A 211 7.48 -4.29 13.30
C VAL A 211 8.03 -4.89 12.00
N ILE A 212 9.36 -5.02 11.89
CA ILE A 212 10.03 -5.62 10.71
C ILE A 212 9.55 -7.06 10.50
N ASN A 213 9.54 -7.88 11.55
CA ASN A 213 9.07 -9.26 11.46
C ASN A 213 7.60 -9.35 11.04
N ASP A 214 6.73 -8.50 11.62
CA ASP A 214 5.30 -8.51 11.33
C ASP A 214 5.00 -8.13 9.86
N ILE A 215 5.70 -7.13 9.29
CA ILE A 215 5.49 -6.73 7.89
C ILE A 215 6.19 -7.68 6.90
N ASN A 216 7.38 -8.22 7.25
CA ASN A 216 8.08 -9.18 6.41
C ASN A 216 7.28 -10.48 6.22
N ALA A 217 6.52 -10.92 7.24
CA ALA A 217 5.62 -12.08 7.08
C ALA A 217 4.57 -11.89 5.97
N ILE A 218 4.16 -10.64 5.70
CA ILE A 218 3.26 -10.30 4.59
C ILE A 218 4.05 -10.24 3.27
N PHE A 219 5.25 -9.64 3.28
CA PHE A 219 6.10 -9.54 2.09
C PHE A 219 6.51 -10.92 1.56
N ASP A 220 6.82 -11.87 2.44
CA ASP A 220 7.12 -13.25 2.08
C ASP A 220 6.01 -13.87 1.21
N GLN A 221 4.74 -13.60 1.54
CA GLN A 221 3.59 -14.13 0.80
C GLN A 221 3.35 -13.37 -0.52
N ILE A 222 3.67 -12.07 -0.58
CA ILE A 222 3.68 -11.28 -1.83
C ILE A 222 4.76 -11.83 -2.78
N HIS A 223 5.97 -12.09 -2.28
CA HIS A 223 7.08 -12.62 -3.06
C HIS A 223 6.82 -14.05 -3.54
N GLN A 224 6.17 -14.89 -2.73
CA GLN A 224 5.74 -16.23 -3.15
C GLN A 224 4.76 -16.20 -4.35
N ALA A 225 3.96 -15.14 -4.48
CA ALA A 225 3.13 -14.91 -5.66
C ALA A 225 3.88 -14.29 -6.85
N GLY A 226 5.20 -14.05 -6.73
CA GLY A 226 6.02 -13.43 -7.76
C GLY A 226 5.75 -11.93 -7.94
N ALA A 227 5.15 -11.27 -6.95
CA ALA A 227 4.88 -9.83 -6.96
C ALA A 227 5.94 -9.05 -6.18
N MET A 228 6.00 -7.74 -6.40
CA MET A 228 6.84 -6.84 -5.60
C MET A 228 6.05 -6.28 -4.42
N ALA A 229 6.71 -6.14 -3.27
CA ALA A 229 6.18 -5.51 -2.08
C ALA A 229 6.54 -4.03 -2.03
N GLY A 230 5.57 -3.20 -1.66
CA GLY A 230 5.80 -1.80 -1.34
C GLY A 230 5.15 -1.40 -0.02
N VAL A 231 5.59 -0.30 0.58
CA VAL A 231 4.96 0.29 1.76
C VAL A 231 4.73 1.77 1.52
N HIS A 232 3.54 2.26 1.86
CA HIS A 232 3.24 3.68 1.93
C HIS A 232 3.08 4.14 3.38
N SER A 233 3.73 5.25 3.72
CA SER A 233 3.44 6.03 4.92
C SER A 233 3.28 7.50 4.53
N CYS A 234 2.18 8.10 4.97
CA CYS A 234 1.88 9.52 4.78
C CYS A 234 2.39 10.40 5.93
N ASP A 235 3.13 9.85 6.90
CA ASP A 235 3.68 10.57 8.04
C ASP A 235 5.19 10.33 8.17
N ALA A 236 5.86 11.21 8.91
CA ALA A 236 7.26 11.05 9.29
C ALA A 236 7.42 9.86 10.24
N ILE A 237 8.25 8.89 9.84
CA ILE A 237 8.55 7.69 10.62
C ILE A 237 10.05 7.49 10.76
N ASP A 238 10.46 6.50 11.56
CA ASP A 238 11.81 5.95 11.45
C ASP A 238 11.90 5.14 10.14
N TRP A 239 12.31 5.82 9.06
CA TRP A 239 12.38 5.23 7.72
C TRP A 239 13.35 4.05 7.62
N SER A 240 14.30 3.94 8.55
CA SER A 240 15.21 2.81 8.54
C SER A 240 14.49 1.49 8.77
N ILE A 241 13.34 1.48 9.46
CA ILE A 241 12.48 0.28 9.62
C ILE A 241 12.17 -0.30 8.25
N LEU A 242 11.74 0.55 7.31
CA LEU A 242 11.42 0.13 5.95
C LEU A 242 12.68 -0.19 5.15
N TYR A 243 13.72 0.63 5.23
CA TYR A 243 14.97 0.39 4.47
C TYR A 243 15.67 -0.93 4.83
N GLU A 244 15.42 -1.47 6.03
CA GLU A 244 15.95 -2.75 6.52
C GLU A 244 14.96 -3.92 6.34
N SER A 245 13.73 -3.67 5.90
CA SER A 245 12.71 -4.71 5.66
C SER A 245 12.83 -5.32 4.26
N ASP A 246 12.20 -6.45 4.02
CA ASP A 246 12.31 -7.21 2.76
C ASP A 246 11.28 -6.74 1.72
N LEU A 247 11.35 -5.47 1.32
CA LEU A 247 10.50 -4.88 0.29
C LEU A 247 11.30 -4.20 -0.83
N GLU A 248 10.63 -3.99 -1.97
CA GLU A 248 11.21 -3.36 -3.15
C GLU A 248 10.90 -1.86 -3.27
N ILE A 249 9.81 -1.37 -2.66
CA ILE A 249 9.34 0.01 -2.88
C ILE A 249 8.95 0.71 -1.57
N VAL A 250 9.60 1.81 -1.24
CA VAL A 250 9.21 2.70 -0.13
C VAL A 250 8.53 3.94 -0.70
N ASN A 251 7.29 4.21 -0.30
CA ASN A 251 6.50 5.36 -0.76
C ASN A 251 6.30 6.38 0.36
N LEU A 252 6.79 7.59 0.11
CA LEU A 252 6.99 8.65 1.10
C LEU A 252 6.18 9.89 0.71
N ASP A 253 5.51 10.55 1.66
CA ASP A 253 5.07 11.93 1.46
C ASP A 253 6.27 12.89 1.59
N VAL A 254 6.94 13.13 0.46
CA VAL A 254 8.03 14.10 0.40
C VAL A 254 7.53 15.52 0.19
N TYR A 255 6.25 15.71 -0.16
CA TYR A 255 5.64 17.03 -0.19
C TYR A 255 5.58 17.65 1.21
N SER A 256 5.19 16.89 2.22
CA SER A 256 5.06 17.39 3.59
C SER A 256 6.27 17.05 4.47
N PHE A 257 6.94 15.91 4.24
CA PHE A 257 7.90 15.34 5.18
C PHE A 257 9.29 15.04 4.60
N ALA A 258 9.73 15.78 3.57
CA ALA A 258 11.08 15.61 2.99
C ALA A 258 12.21 15.61 4.04
N ASP A 259 12.16 16.54 5.00
CA ASP A 259 13.17 16.68 6.05
C ASP A 259 13.31 15.44 6.93
N SER A 260 12.23 14.66 7.09
CA SER A 260 12.23 13.43 7.90
C SER A 260 13.14 12.35 7.33
N LEU A 261 13.49 12.43 6.04
CA LEU A 261 14.31 11.44 5.33
C LEU A 261 15.81 11.65 5.54
N LEU A 262 16.21 12.91 5.72
CA LEU A 262 17.61 13.32 5.75
C LEU A 262 18.44 12.63 6.86
N PRO A 263 17.90 12.38 8.07
CA PRO A 263 18.59 11.60 9.10
C PRO A 263 18.91 10.16 8.68
N PHE A 264 18.12 9.57 7.78
CA PHE A 264 18.22 8.17 7.36
C PHE A 264 18.88 8.00 5.99
N ALA A 265 19.57 9.03 5.47
CA ALA A 265 20.22 8.99 4.16
C ALA A 265 21.24 7.84 4.02
N ARG A 266 21.89 7.42 5.12
CA ARG A 266 22.84 6.31 5.12
C ARG A 266 22.13 4.97 4.91
N GLU A 267 21.03 4.74 5.61
CA GLU A 267 20.19 3.55 5.52
C GLU A 267 19.50 3.50 4.15
N MET A 268 18.98 4.64 3.68
CA MET A 268 18.42 4.80 2.33
C MET A 268 19.45 4.47 1.26
N LYS A 269 20.71 4.90 1.41
CA LYS A 269 21.78 4.56 0.46
C LYS A 269 21.97 3.06 0.34
N LYS A 270 22.01 2.33 1.47
CA LYS A 270 22.15 0.87 1.47
C LYS A 270 20.93 0.21 0.80
N TYR A 271 19.73 0.71 1.09
CA TYR A 271 18.49 0.25 0.48
C TYR A 271 18.50 0.43 -1.05
N LEU A 272 18.86 1.61 -1.56
CA LEU A 272 18.98 1.86 -2.98
C LEU A 272 20.07 0.97 -3.63
N GLN A 273 21.21 0.77 -2.95
CA GLN A 273 22.31 -0.06 -3.46
C GLN A 273 21.96 -1.54 -3.59
N ARG A 274 21.00 -2.06 -2.81
CA ARG A 274 20.47 -3.42 -2.96
C ARG A 274 19.30 -3.52 -3.96
N GLY A 275 18.98 -2.43 -4.66
CA GLY A 275 17.95 -2.38 -5.70
C GLY A 275 16.59 -1.86 -5.24
N GLY A 276 16.48 -1.35 -4.01
CA GLY A 276 15.25 -0.76 -3.49
C GLY A 276 14.85 0.50 -4.25
N THR A 277 13.55 0.72 -4.45
CA THR A 277 12.99 1.86 -5.17
C THR A 277 12.29 2.82 -4.23
N VAL A 278 12.30 4.11 -4.57
CA VAL A 278 11.56 5.14 -3.83
C VAL A 278 10.44 5.69 -4.70
N ALA A 279 9.23 5.64 -4.16
CA ALA A 279 8.07 6.31 -4.69
C ALA A 279 7.93 7.67 -4.00
N TRP A 280 8.24 8.73 -4.74
CA TRP A 280 8.26 10.11 -4.29
C TRP A 280 6.84 10.70 -4.36
N GLY A 281 6.18 10.73 -3.21
CA GLY A 281 4.90 11.43 -3.01
C GLY A 281 5.11 12.94 -3.03
N ILE A 282 5.33 13.48 -4.23
CA ILE A 282 5.69 14.89 -4.44
C ILE A 282 4.47 15.75 -4.77
N VAL A 283 3.37 15.17 -5.25
CA VAL A 283 2.15 15.94 -5.58
C VAL A 283 1.28 16.09 -4.33
N PRO A 284 0.97 17.31 -3.85
CA PRO A 284 0.16 17.49 -2.66
C PRO A 284 -1.25 16.95 -2.82
N THR A 285 -1.80 16.37 -1.75
CA THR A 285 -3.18 15.86 -1.71
C THR A 285 -4.11 16.81 -0.95
N ASN A 286 -4.03 18.10 -1.28
CA ASN A 286 -4.83 19.18 -0.74
C ASN A 286 -4.94 20.32 -1.79
N ASP A 287 -5.63 21.40 -1.46
CA ASP A 287 -5.90 22.51 -2.40
C ASP A 287 -4.64 23.18 -2.98
N SER A 288 -3.45 23.00 -2.37
CA SER A 288 -2.19 23.48 -2.95
C SER A 288 -1.93 22.91 -4.34
N ALA A 289 -2.49 21.74 -4.69
CA ALA A 289 -2.40 21.15 -6.03
C ALA A 289 -2.94 22.07 -7.15
N PHE A 290 -3.86 22.99 -6.85
CA PHE A 290 -4.33 23.97 -7.82
C PHE A 290 -3.32 25.09 -8.10
N SER A 291 -2.45 25.39 -7.15
CA SER A 291 -1.39 26.41 -7.28
C SER A 291 -0.06 25.84 -7.77
N GLU A 292 0.15 24.53 -7.63
CA GLU A 292 1.35 23.86 -8.11
C GLU A 292 1.38 23.66 -9.62
N SER A 293 2.59 23.56 -10.17
CA SER A 293 2.86 23.22 -11.57
C SER A 293 3.80 22.01 -11.65
N PRO A 294 3.85 21.27 -12.77
CA PRO A 294 4.83 20.18 -12.91
C PRO A 294 6.27 20.65 -12.71
N GLY A 295 6.62 21.84 -13.21
CA GLY A 295 7.95 22.42 -13.07
C GLY A 295 8.33 22.78 -11.63
N SER A 296 7.41 23.38 -10.86
CA SER A 296 7.67 23.69 -9.43
C SER A 296 7.83 22.43 -8.59
N LEU A 297 7.02 21.39 -8.86
CA LEU A 297 7.14 20.11 -8.19
C LEU A 297 8.44 19.38 -8.55
N LEU A 298 8.88 19.45 -9.81
CA LEU A 298 10.15 18.88 -10.23
C LEU A 298 11.34 19.61 -9.61
N GLU A 299 11.35 20.95 -9.61
CA GLU A 299 12.39 21.76 -8.98
C GLU A 299 12.54 21.39 -7.49
N ARG A 300 11.40 21.22 -6.80
CA ARG A 300 11.36 20.77 -5.41
C ARG A 300 11.94 19.37 -5.24
N LEU A 301 11.59 18.42 -6.12
CA LEU A 301 12.13 17.06 -6.09
C LEU A 301 13.64 17.04 -6.34
N GLU A 302 14.14 17.83 -7.29
CA GLU A 302 15.58 17.96 -7.56
C GLU A 302 16.32 18.57 -6.37
N GLY A 303 15.71 19.50 -5.63
CA GLY A 303 16.24 20.01 -4.36
C GLY A 303 16.46 18.90 -3.33
N ILE A 304 15.43 18.06 -3.11
CA ILE A 304 15.51 16.90 -2.21
C ILE A 304 16.62 15.94 -2.64
N TRP A 305 16.68 15.62 -3.94
CA TRP A 305 17.75 14.78 -4.48
C TRP A 305 19.15 15.40 -4.34
N GLY A 306 19.26 16.72 -4.46
CA GLY A 306 20.49 17.47 -4.22
C GLY A 306 20.99 17.31 -2.79
N GLU A 307 20.09 17.43 -1.80
CA GLU A 307 20.43 17.25 -0.38
C GLU A 307 20.86 15.81 -0.06
N LEU A 308 20.15 14.82 -0.60
CA LEU A 308 20.52 13.40 -0.50
C LEU A 308 21.85 13.11 -1.21
N GLY A 309 22.12 13.81 -2.33
CA GLY A 309 23.38 13.79 -3.06
C GLY A 309 24.56 14.27 -2.21
N GLN A 310 24.39 15.39 -1.51
CA GLN A 310 25.40 15.89 -0.56
C GLN A 310 25.68 14.91 0.60
N ARG A 311 24.70 14.06 0.92
CA ARG A 311 24.82 12.97 1.90
C ARG A 311 25.34 11.66 1.30
N GLY A 312 25.75 11.67 0.04
CA GLY A 312 26.48 10.60 -0.62
C GLY A 312 25.63 9.56 -1.35
N ILE A 313 24.37 9.87 -1.67
CA ILE A 313 23.53 9.05 -2.57
C ILE A 313 23.78 9.51 -4.02
N ALA A 314 24.11 8.58 -4.91
CA ALA A 314 24.36 8.92 -6.32
C ALA A 314 23.07 9.41 -6.99
N ARG A 315 23.13 10.51 -7.75
CA ARG A 315 21.97 11.08 -8.46
C ARG A 315 21.40 10.08 -9.45
N GLU A 316 22.24 9.25 -10.06
CA GLU A 316 21.85 8.20 -10.99
C GLU A 316 20.95 7.15 -10.33
N LEU A 317 21.20 6.80 -9.06
CA LEU A 317 20.32 5.90 -8.30
C LEU A 317 18.99 6.58 -7.99
N LEU A 318 19.02 7.83 -7.52
CA LEU A 318 17.82 8.59 -7.19
C LEU A 318 16.89 8.73 -8.41
N LEU A 319 17.46 8.93 -9.60
CA LEU A 319 16.70 9.00 -10.85
C LEU A 319 16.21 7.62 -11.32
N SER A 320 17.10 6.64 -11.46
CA SER A 320 16.75 5.34 -12.06
C SER A 320 15.79 4.52 -11.19
N GLN A 321 15.82 4.71 -9.88
CA GLN A 321 14.99 4.02 -8.88
C GLN A 321 13.89 4.94 -8.32
N SER A 322 13.35 5.83 -9.17
CA SER A 322 12.25 6.76 -8.87
C SER A 322 10.91 6.30 -9.44
N ILE A 323 9.88 6.31 -8.60
CA ILE A 323 8.46 6.32 -8.98
C ILE A 323 7.88 7.66 -8.52
N ILE A 324 6.97 8.24 -9.28
CA ILE A 324 6.24 9.46 -8.89
C ILE A 324 4.84 9.10 -8.43
N THR A 325 4.43 9.66 -7.29
CA THR A 325 3.07 9.46 -6.74
C THR A 325 2.49 10.78 -6.21
N PRO A 326 1.17 10.83 -5.99
CA PRO A 326 0.60 11.71 -4.99
C PRO A 326 1.20 11.46 -3.60
N ALA A 327 1.14 12.48 -2.73
CA ALA A 327 1.60 12.42 -1.35
C ALA A 327 0.82 11.41 -0.50
N CYS A 328 -0.48 11.23 -0.75
CA CYS A 328 -1.37 10.32 -0.04
C CYS A 328 -2.54 9.88 -0.95
N GLY A 329 -3.50 9.13 -0.42
CA GLY A 329 -4.74 8.81 -1.11
C GLY A 329 -5.67 10.03 -1.29
N THR A 330 -6.54 10.00 -2.29
CA THR A 330 -7.48 11.11 -2.58
C THR A 330 -8.94 10.76 -2.28
N GLY A 331 -9.18 9.65 -1.57
CA GLY A 331 -10.51 9.09 -1.32
C GLY A 331 -11.54 10.02 -0.66
N LEU A 332 -11.08 11.01 0.11
CA LEU A 332 -11.94 11.95 0.83
C LEU A 332 -11.95 13.36 0.23
N LEU A 333 -11.30 13.56 -0.92
CA LEU A 333 -11.21 14.85 -1.60
C LEU A 333 -12.40 15.04 -2.54
N GLU A 334 -12.51 16.23 -3.14
CA GLU A 334 -13.45 16.44 -4.25
C GLU A 334 -12.91 15.80 -5.55
N PRO A 335 -13.78 15.25 -6.41
CA PRO A 335 -13.38 14.64 -7.68
C PRO A 335 -12.49 15.51 -8.57
N ASP A 336 -12.77 16.82 -8.66
CA ASP A 336 -11.99 17.75 -9.48
C ASP A 336 -10.56 17.92 -8.94
N LEU A 337 -10.41 17.96 -7.61
CA LEU A 337 -9.11 18.02 -6.96
C LEU A 337 -8.33 16.72 -7.18
N ALA A 338 -8.97 15.56 -7.03
CA ALA A 338 -8.34 14.27 -7.36
C ALA A 338 -7.89 14.19 -8.82
N GLY A 339 -8.72 14.69 -9.75
CA GLY A 339 -8.38 14.84 -11.16
C GLY A 339 -7.11 15.66 -11.38
N ARG A 340 -7.04 16.85 -10.76
CA ARG A 340 -5.86 17.73 -10.82
C ARG A 340 -4.60 17.04 -10.31
N ILE A 341 -4.69 16.34 -9.18
CA ILE A 341 -3.56 15.63 -8.55
C ILE A 341 -3.01 14.53 -9.47
N TYR A 342 -3.88 13.73 -10.09
CA TYR A 342 -3.45 12.65 -10.98
C TYR A 342 -2.78 13.20 -12.25
N ILE A 343 -3.33 14.27 -12.82
CA ILE A 343 -2.73 14.96 -13.98
C ILE A 343 -1.33 15.49 -13.62
N LEU A 344 -1.17 16.13 -12.46
CA LEU A 344 0.14 16.59 -11.99
C LEU A 344 1.14 15.45 -11.82
N ALA A 345 0.71 14.33 -11.22
CA ALA A 345 1.58 13.18 -11.01
C ALA A 345 2.08 12.59 -12.34
N GLY A 346 1.18 12.46 -13.32
CA GLY A 346 1.51 12.04 -14.69
C GLY A 346 2.55 12.96 -15.32
N GLN A 347 2.28 14.27 -15.30
CA GLN A 347 3.16 15.29 -15.89
C GLN A 347 4.54 15.36 -15.24
N VAL A 348 4.64 15.26 -13.92
CA VAL A 348 5.93 15.21 -13.21
C VAL A 348 6.67 13.91 -13.55
N GLY A 349 5.97 12.78 -13.63
CA GLY A 349 6.54 11.51 -14.08
C GLY A 349 7.17 11.60 -15.46
N ASP A 350 6.48 12.21 -16.42
CA ASP A 350 7.01 12.40 -17.77
C ASP A 350 8.28 13.26 -17.78
N MET A 351 8.31 14.37 -17.02
CA MET A 351 9.53 15.17 -16.90
C MET A 351 10.70 14.39 -16.26
N VAL A 352 10.42 13.51 -15.28
CA VAL A 352 11.45 12.66 -14.67
C VAL A 352 11.96 11.59 -15.64
N LYS A 353 11.09 11.02 -16.50
CA LYS A 353 11.50 10.11 -17.58
C LYS A 353 12.42 10.82 -18.56
N GLU A 354 12.10 12.06 -18.95
CA GLU A 354 12.95 12.90 -19.80
C GLU A 354 14.33 13.14 -19.17
N LEU A 355 14.38 13.47 -17.87
CA LEU A 355 15.65 13.62 -17.14
C LEU A 355 16.48 12.32 -17.08
N ALA A 356 15.81 11.17 -17.08
CA ALA A 356 16.44 9.86 -17.11
C ALA A 356 16.82 9.38 -18.53
N GLY A 357 16.46 10.15 -19.57
CA GLY A 357 16.70 9.81 -20.97
C GLY A 357 15.85 8.66 -21.51
N LYS A 358 14.61 8.50 -20.99
CA LYS A 358 13.66 7.46 -21.40
C LYS A 358 12.53 7.96 -22.29
#